data_AF-A0A2C5XFA5-F1
#
_entry.id   AF-A0A2C5XFA5-F1
#
_cell.length_a   1.000
_cell.length_b   1.000
_cell.length_c   1.000
_cell.angle_alpha   90.00
_cell.angle_beta   90.00
_cell.angle_gamma   90.00
#
_symmetry.space_group_name_H-M   'P 1'
#
loop_
_entity.id
_entity.type
_entity.pdbx_description
1 polymer ?
#
loop_
_entity_poly.entity_id
_entity_poly.type
_entity_poly.pdbx_seq_one_letter_code
_entity_poly.pdbx_strand_id
1 'polypeptide(L)'
;MLPPIDESVLEKNPNFKALYTTLTTAVLNGDGTAAARRGATEHQKVVDELDHHRLKEARRHLLTDAIATTAPQEEPRKPQSRSIPSSTRREPASELSTSQPLPDDVLDLLLLLPPLITSPEPLSSEATSLLLSSPPLVNLDSLLPQCAPLVSANLQASALGLSRVAHPGTNPSYLHRNIANLPATVASLQTSLDKQKSDLAKARLAAQAEVVNILERRTQALTQLVRALEAKHGAVARSAEHSAAELALQAQIAEAEASLSLHRVRKDIYSTEVCSALRNYGRHLQDARLRLEEALRTRKMELAEYGVGVEGQEGKERFMREAAKTYREMSRQMEDIEGDLERLRK
;
A
#
# COMPACT_ATOMS: atom_id res chain seq x y z
N MET A 1 13.21 19.77 22.62
CA MET A 1 12.73 21.16 22.76
C MET A 1 13.59 21.91 23.76
N LEU A 2 14.40 22.86 23.29
CA LEU A 2 15.10 23.79 24.19
C LEU A 2 14.05 24.77 24.77
N PRO A 3 13.97 24.95 26.09
CA PRO A 3 13.02 25.88 26.68
C PRO A 3 13.34 27.32 26.25
N PRO A 4 12.33 28.18 26.01
CA PRO A 4 12.57 29.58 25.64
C PRO A 4 13.33 30.29 26.76
N ILE A 5 14.44 30.93 26.41
CA ILE A 5 15.28 31.69 27.35
C ILE A 5 14.85 33.16 27.32
N ASP A 6 14.76 33.79 28.49
CA ASP A 6 14.38 35.19 28.63
C ASP A 6 15.32 36.12 27.84
N GLU A 7 14.74 37.05 27.08
CA GLU A 7 15.47 37.99 26.22
C GLU A 7 16.47 38.85 26.99
N SER A 8 16.18 39.16 28.27
CA SER A 8 17.07 39.91 29.16
C SER A 8 18.39 39.19 29.47
N VAL A 9 18.43 37.85 29.39
CA VAL A 9 19.63 37.03 29.60
C VAL A 9 20.45 36.95 28.32
N LEU A 10 19.78 36.94 27.16
CA LEU A 10 20.41 36.97 25.85
C LEU A 10 21.07 38.33 25.55
N GLU A 11 20.50 39.43 26.03
CA GLU A 11 21.09 40.77 25.88
C GLU A 11 22.32 40.98 26.77
N LYS A 12 22.35 40.40 27.98
CA LYS A 12 23.48 40.51 28.90
C LYS A 12 24.71 39.70 28.45
N ASN A 13 24.54 38.69 27.60
CA ASN A 13 25.62 37.83 27.12
C ASN A 13 25.57 37.64 25.59
N PRO A 14 26.19 38.54 24.80
CA PRO A 14 26.09 38.52 23.34
C PRO A 14 26.69 37.26 22.71
N ASN A 15 27.73 36.69 23.32
CA ASN A 15 28.35 35.44 22.86
C ASN A 15 27.39 34.25 23.04
N PHE A 16 26.64 34.22 24.15
CA PHE A 16 25.64 33.19 24.40
C PHE A 16 24.44 33.35 23.46
N LYS A 17 24.03 34.59 23.16
CA LYS A 17 23.01 34.88 22.16
C LYS A 17 23.39 34.37 20.77
N ALA A 18 24.62 34.60 20.33
CA ALA A 18 25.12 34.07 19.06
C ALA A 18 25.18 32.53 19.03
N LEU A 19 25.52 31.90 20.14
CA LEU A 19 25.56 30.43 20.26
C LEU A 19 24.14 29.84 20.27
N TYR A 20 23.22 30.45 21.01
CA TYR A 20 21.82 30.04 21.07
C TYR A 20 21.13 30.20 19.71
N THR A 21 21.35 31.31 19.00
CA THR A 21 20.80 31.50 17.64
C THR A 21 21.42 30.51 16.66
N THR A 22 22.73 30.29 16.67
CA THR A 22 23.36 29.30 15.76
C THR A 22 22.90 27.87 16.04
N LEU A 23 22.70 27.49 17.30
CA LEU A 23 22.17 26.17 17.64
C LEU A 23 20.71 26.00 17.22
N THR A 24 19.87 27.01 17.47
CA THR A 24 18.43 26.95 17.15
C THR A 24 18.10 27.14 15.67
N THR A 25 18.98 27.79 14.89
CA THR A 25 18.73 28.08 13.47
C THR A 25 19.52 27.19 12.51
N ALA A 26 20.75 26.79 12.86
CA ALA A 26 21.64 26.08 11.93
C ALA A 26 21.91 24.63 12.31
N VAL A 27 21.76 24.25 13.60
CA VAL A 27 22.20 22.93 14.09
C VAL A 27 21.04 22.06 14.55
N LEU A 28 19.95 22.61 15.07
CA LEU A 28 18.83 21.86 15.63
C LEU A 28 17.51 22.26 14.93
N ASN A 29 16.69 21.28 14.57
CA ASN A 29 15.31 21.50 14.16
C ASN A 29 14.46 21.85 15.40
N GLY A 30 13.25 22.39 15.19
CA GLY A 30 12.32 22.78 16.26
C GLY A 30 12.09 21.70 17.34
N ASP A 31 12.17 20.42 16.98
CA ASP A 31 11.98 19.30 17.93
C ASP A 31 13.22 19.00 18.79
N GLY A 32 14.38 19.59 18.49
CA GLY A 32 15.67 19.36 19.15
C GLY A 32 16.54 18.29 18.50
N THR A 33 16.16 17.79 17.33
CA THR A 33 16.97 16.87 16.51
C THR A 33 17.97 17.65 15.67
N ALA A 34 19.19 17.12 15.47
CA ALA A 34 20.20 17.79 14.66
C ALA A 34 19.73 17.97 13.21
N ALA A 35 19.73 19.20 12.70
CA ALA A 35 19.51 19.52 11.30
C ALA A 35 20.63 18.87 10.48
N ALA A 36 20.25 18.09 9.47
CA ALA A 36 21.10 17.22 8.67
C ALA A 36 22.45 17.85 8.29
N ARG A 37 23.51 17.52 9.04
CA ARG A 37 24.90 17.81 8.66
C ARG A 37 25.29 16.91 7.49
N ARG A 38 26.26 17.34 6.66
CA ARG A 38 26.91 16.51 5.63
C ARG A 38 27.26 15.15 6.27
N GLY A 39 26.60 14.08 5.86
CA GLY A 39 26.61 12.77 6.53
C GLY A 39 25.24 12.20 6.91
N ALA A 40 24.12 12.92 6.67
CA ALA A 40 22.77 12.40 6.94
C ALA A 40 22.46 11.07 6.22
N THR A 41 23.03 10.85 5.04
CA THR A 41 22.95 9.56 4.32
C THR A 41 23.74 8.45 5.00
N GLU A 42 24.87 8.76 5.64
CA GLU A 42 25.68 7.79 6.40
C GLU A 42 25.00 7.46 7.73
N HIS A 43 24.45 8.47 8.43
CA HIS A 43 23.65 8.24 9.62
C HIS A 43 22.40 7.41 9.35
N GLN A 44 21.70 7.66 8.24
CA GLN A 44 20.54 6.86 7.87
C GLN A 44 20.95 5.41 7.58
N LYS A 45 22.05 5.19 6.85
CA LYS A 45 22.59 3.83 6.63
C LYS A 45 22.93 3.12 7.95
N VAL A 46 23.56 3.82 8.89
CA VAL A 46 23.89 3.24 10.21
C VAL A 46 22.61 2.92 11.00
N VAL A 47 21.57 3.75 10.92
CA VAL A 47 20.27 3.48 11.56
C VAL A 47 19.61 2.26 10.93
N ASP A 48 19.59 2.17 9.60
CA ASP A 48 19.01 1.04 8.86
C ASP A 48 19.78 -0.26 9.16
N GLU A 49 21.12 -0.21 9.27
CA GLU A 49 21.95 -1.33 9.70
C GLU A 49 21.63 -1.75 11.14
N LEU A 50 21.49 -0.80 12.07
CA LEU A 50 21.19 -1.06 13.47
C LEU A 50 19.80 -1.69 13.62
N ASP A 51 18.80 -1.21 12.88
CA ASP A 51 17.47 -1.78 12.86
C ASP A 51 17.46 -3.18 12.23
N HIS A 52 18.27 -3.43 11.21
CA HIS A 52 18.48 -4.77 10.68
C HIS A 52 19.08 -5.72 11.73
N HIS A 53 20.08 -5.28 12.48
CA HIS A 53 20.67 -6.05 13.58
C HIS A 53 19.65 -6.34 14.69
N ARG A 54 18.86 -5.35 15.11
CA ARG A 54 17.79 -5.52 16.11
C ARG A 54 16.74 -6.52 15.66
N LEU A 55 16.29 -6.45 14.40
CA LEU A 55 15.34 -7.41 13.83
C LEU A 55 15.91 -8.83 13.80
N LYS A 56 17.19 -8.97 13.46
CA LYS A 56 17.88 -10.27 13.44
C LYS A 56 18.00 -10.85 14.84
N GLU A 57 18.33 -10.05 15.84
CA GLU A 57 18.39 -10.48 17.25
C GLU A 57 17.01 -10.84 17.78
N ALA A 58 15.97 -10.03 17.51
CA ALA A 58 14.61 -10.32 17.92
C ALA A 58 14.09 -11.63 17.30
N ARG A 59 14.39 -11.88 16.01
CA ARG A 59 14.07 -13.17 15.36
C ARG A 59 14.81 -14.32 16.01
N ARG A 60 16.10 -14.17 16.32
CA ARG A 60 16.86 -15.21 17.04
C ARG A 60 16.26 -15.47 18.41
N HIS A 61 15.93 -14.43 19.16
CA HIS A 61 15.31 -14.52 20.48
C HIS A 61 13.97 -15.26 20.43
N LEU A 62 13.10 -14.88 19.49
CA LEU A 62 11.81 -15.55 19.28
C LEU A 62 11.98 -17.02 18.87
N LEU A 63 12.98 -17.33 18.03
CA LEU A 63 13.28 -18.71 17.67
C LEU A 63 13.84 -19.51 18.84
N THR A 64 14.74 -18.94 19.66
CA THR A 64 15.23 -19.60 20.88
C THR A 64 14.12 -19.80 21.90
N ASP A 65 13.21 -18.83 22.06
CA ASP A 65 12.06 -18.95 22.95
C ASP A 65 11.09 -20.01 22.44
N ALA A 66 10.81 -20.03 21.13
CA ALA A 66 9.96 -21.04 20.50
C ALA A 66 10.56 -22.45 20.62
N ILE A 67 11.87 -22.60 20.46
CA ILE A 67 12.57 -23.88 20.66
C ILE A 67 12.54 -24.28 22.14
N ALA A 68 12.76 -23.33 23.06
CA ALA A 68 12.69 -23.58 24.50
C ALA A 68 11.27 -23.92 24.99
N THR A 69 10.23 -23.44 24.30
CA THR A 69 8.82 -23.76 24.62
C THR A 69 8.28 -24.99 23.90
N THR A 70 8.93 -25.46 22.83
CA THR A 70 8.51 -26.67 22.09
C THR A 70 9.33 -27.92 22.42
N ALA A 71 10.47 -27.78 23.08
CA ALA A 71 11.22 -28.91 23.64
C ALA A 71 10.57 -29.37 24.96
N PRO A 72 10.34 -30.68 25.18
CA PRO A 72 9.98 -31.22 26.49
C PRO A 72 11.08 -30.87 27.49
N GLN A 73 10.70 -30.41 28.68
CA GLN A 73 11.64 -29.95 29.70
C GLN A 73 12.72 -31.01 30.02
N GLU A 74 13.95 -30.72 29.61
CA GLU A 74 15.16 -31.18 30.31
C GLU A 74 15.80 -29.96 30.97
N GLU A 75 16.16 -30.13 32.25
CA GLU A 75 16.67 -29.08 33.13
C GLU A 75 17.84 -28.27 32.55
N PRO A 76 17.95 -26.96 32.85
CA PRO A 76 18.95 -26.12 32.22
C PRO A 76 20.36 -26.38 32.79
N ARG A 77 21.23 -27.01 31.99
CA ARG A 77 22.69 -26.92 32.15
C ARG A 77 23.16 -25.54 31.67
N LYS A 78 23.67 -24.73 32.60
CA LYS A 78 24.23 -23.39 32.35
C LYS A 78 25.41 -23.45 31.36
N PRO A 79 25.52 -22.55 30.37
CA PRO A 79 26.70 -22.44 29.53
C PRO A 79 27.84 -21.70 30.25
N GLN A 80 29.03 -22.30 30.19
CA GLN A 80 30.28 -21.73 30.68
C GLN A 80 30.72 -20.56 29.77
N SER A 81 30.70 -19.34 30.29
CA SER A 81 31.34 -18.19 29.68
C SER A 81 32.76 -18.01 30.23
N ARG A 82 33.69 -17.90 29.28
CA ARG A 82 35.13 -17.71 29.44
C ARG A 82 35.52 -16.59 30.39
N SER A 83 36.58 -16.90 31.13
CA SER A 83 37.38 -16.10 32.05
C SER A 83 38.01 -14.83 31.45
N ILE A 84 37.98 -13.74 32.23
CA ILE A 84 39.02 -12.69 32.27
C ILE A 84 39.36 -12.50 33.77
N PRO A 85 40.66 -12.45 34.16
CA PRO A 85 41.04 -12.46 35.57
C PRO A 85 41.13 -11.02 36.11
N SER A 86 40.51 -10.76 37.26
CA SER A 86 40.80 -9.58 38.08
C SER A 86 41.12 -9.98 39.52
N SER A 87 42.26 -9.43 39.93
CA SER A 87 43.01 -9.56 41.17
C SER A 87 42.20 -9.48 42.47
N THR A 88 42.58 -10.39 43.38
CA THR A 88 42.69 -10.22 44.84
C THR A 88 41.55 -9.52 45.59
N ARG A 89 40.67 -10.34 46.18
CA ARG A 89 40.12 -10.06 47.51
C ARG A 89 39.89 -11.38 48.24
N ARG A 90 40.76 -11.65 49.22
CA ARG A 90 40.58 -12.70 50.22
C ARG A 90 39.34 -12.34 51.04
N GLU A 91 38.26 -13.09 50.87
CA GLU A 91 37.25 -13.25 51.91
C GLU A 91 37.46 -14.59 52.60
N PRO A 92 37.27 -14.67 53.92
CA PRO A 92 37.45 -15.89 54.68
C PRO A 92 36.37 -16.90 54.27
N ALA A 93 36.81 -18.14 54.07
CA ALA A 93 35.96 -19.30 53.88
C ALA A 93 34.88 -19.35 54.97
N SER A 94 33.62 -19.10 54.61
CA SER A 94 32.50 -19.68 55.33
C SER A 94 32.42 -21.14 54.91
N GLU A 95 32.91 -21.99 55.79
CA GLU A 95 32.73 -23.43 55.77
C GLU A 95 31.22 -23.75 55.75
N LEU A 96 30.68 -24.02 54.57
CA LEU A 96 29.46 -24.79 54.39
C LEU A 96 29.70 -25.74 53.23
N SER A 97 30.48 -26.79 53.53
CA SER A 97 30.73 -27.91 52.64
C SER A 97 30.90 -29.18 53.47
N THR A 98 29.87 -29.52 54.25
CA THR A 98 29.61 -30.91 54.59
C THR A 98 28.36 -31.33 53.82
N SER A 99 28.55 -31.74 52.57
CA SER A 99 27.60 -32.62 51.89
C SER A 99 27.67 -33.99 52.59
N GLN A 100 27.07 -34.09 53.78
CA GLN A 100 26.58 -35.40 54.22
C GLN A 100 25.39 -35.72 53.33
N PRO A 101 25.33 -36.91 52.71
CA PRO A 101 24.11 -37.35 52.05
C PRO A 101 23.00 -37.32 53.10
N LEU A 102 21.94 -36.55 52.83
CA LEU A 102 20.73 -36.60 53.64
C LEU A 102 20.29 -38.07 53.70
N PRO A 103 19.89 -38.61 54.86
CA PRO A 103 19.35 -39.96 54.92
C PRO A 103 18.20 -40.11 53.94
N ASP A 104 18.18 -41.20 53.16
CA ASP A 104 17.16 -41.46 52.13
C ASP A 104 15.73 -41.33 52.70
N ASP A 105 15.53 -41.77 53.96
CA ASP A 105 14.27 -41.67 54.69
C ASP A 105 13.78 -40.22 54.92
N VAL A 106 14.69 -39.24 55.03
CA VAL A 106 14.35 -37.82 55.17
C VAL A 106 13.96 -37.21 53.82
N LEU A 107 14.58 -37.68 52.73
CA LEU A 107 14.28 -37.24 51.38
C LEU A 107 12.92 -37.74 50.91
N ASP A 108 12.63 -39.01 51.17
CA ASP A 108 11.32 -39.62 50.90
C ASP A 108 10.21 -38.91 51.70
N LEU A 109 10.48 -38.60 52.98
CA LEU A 109 9.55 -37.84 53.81
C LEU A 109 9.32 -36.42 53.29
N LEU A 110 10.37 -35.70 52.86
CA LEU A 110 10.28 -34.35 52.30
C LEU A 110 9.56 -34.32 50.94
N LEU A 111 9.58 -35.42 50.19
CA LEU A 111 8.87 -35.56 48.92
C LEU A 111 7.37 -35.90 49.12
N LEU A 112 7.06 -36.68 50.16
CA LEU A 112 5.70 -37.14 50.48
C LEU A 112 4.88 -36.12 51.29
N LEU A 113 5.50 -35.29 52.13
CA LEU A 113 4.82 -34.29 52.98
C LEU A 113 4.12 -33.14 52.21
N PRO A 114 4.74 -32.47 51.22
CA PRO A 114 4.12 -31.35 50.51
C PRO A 114 2.75 -31.65 49.88
N PRO A 115 2.52 -32.78 49.18
CA PRO A 115 1.19 -33.09 48.64
C PRO A 115 0.17 -33.38 49.73
N LEU A 116 0.58 -33.93 50.87
CA LEU A 116 -0.31 -34.19 52.01
C LEU A 116 -0.74 -32.89 52.73
N ILE A 117 0.16 -31.90 52.82
CA ILE A 117 -0.11 -30.59 53.46
C ILE A 117 -0.90 -29.65 52.53
N THR A 118 -0.70 -29.75 51.22
CA THR A 118 -1.32 -28.86 50.22
C THR A 118 -2.71 -29.36 49.77
N SER A 119 -3.08 -30.60 50.11
CA SER A 119 -4.38 -31.15 49.72
C SER A 119 -5.54 -30.45 50.44
N PRO A 120 -6.59 -29.99 49.71
CA PRO A 120 -7.71 -29.26 50.30
C PRO A 120 -8.76 -30.15 50.97
N GLU A 121 -8.64 -31.48 50.85
CA GLU A 121 -9.63 -32.46 51.29
C GLU A 121 -9.08 -33.29 52.47
N PRO A 122 -9.79 -33.38 53.61
CA PRO A 122 -9.32 -34.17 54.75
C PRO A 122 -9.35 -35.67 54.42
N LEU A 123 -8.22 -36.35 54.61
CA LEU A 123 -8.08 -37.79 54.38
C LEU A 123 -9.04 -38.59 55.29
N SER A 124 -9.61 -39.68 54.74
CA SER A 124 -10.44 -40.64 55.49
C SER A 124 -9.66 -41.24 56.68
N SER A 125 -10.33 -41.44 57.82
CA SER A 125 -9.72 -41.95 59.06
C SER A 125 -9.03 -43.32 58.90
N GLU A 126 -9.44 -44.14 57.93
CA GLU A 126 -8.79 -45.41 57.63
C GLU A 126 -7.49 -45.19 56.84
N ALA A 127 -7.49 -44.26 55.89
CA ALA A 127 -6.31 -43.90 55.10
C ALA A 127 -5.23 -43.22 55.96
N THR A 128 -5.62 -42.40 56.94
CA THR A 128 -4.66 -41.79 57.88
C THR A 128 -4.00 -42.85 58.77
N SER A 129 -4.77 -43.84 59.24
CA SER A 129 -4.22 -44.95 60.03
C SER A 129 -3.25 -45.83 59.23
N LEU A 130 -3.55 -46.09 57.95
CA LEU A 130 -2.67 -46.83 57.05
C LEU A 130 -1.39 -46.06 56.73
N LEU A 131 -1.49 -44.76 56.43
CA LEU A 131 -0.33 -43.90 56.16
C LEU A 131 0.60 -43.80 57.38
N LEU A 132 0.06 -43.59 58.58
CA LEU A 132 0.84 -43.54 59.82
C LEU A 132 1.44 -44.89 60.23
N SER A 133 0.94 -46.00 59.67
CA SER A 133 1.47 -47.36 59.88
C SER A 133 2.56 -47.77 58.88
N SER A 134 2.83 -46.95 57.86
CA SER A 134 3.85 -47.20 56.84
C SER A 134 5.09 -46.31 56.99
N PRO A 135 6.33 -46.84 56.84
CA PRO A 135 7.52 -46.00 56.75
C PRO A 135 7.45 -45.13 55.48
N PRO A 136 7.91 -43.86 55.49
CA PRO A 136 8.71 -43.19 56.54
C PRO A 136 7.89 -42.54 57.68
N LEU A 137 6.55 -42.55 57.64
CA LEU A 137 5.68 -41.84 58.58
C LEU A 137 5.59 -42.50 59.98
N VAL A 138 5.87 -43.81 60.08
CA VAL A 138 5.99 -44.51 61.38
C VAL A 138 7.14 -43.97 62.22
N ASN A 139 8.22 -43.55 61.56
CA ASN A 139 9.44 -43.06 62.20
C ASN A 139 9.46 -41.52 62.31
N LEU A 140 8.31 -40.86 62.12
CA LEU A 140 8.19 -39.41 62.09
C LEU A 140 8.76 -38.77 63.36
N ASP A 141 8.50 -39.32 64.54
CA ASP A 141 9.05 -38.80 65.81
C ASP A 141 10.59 -38.79 65.86
N SER A 142 11.24 -39.72 65.15
CA SER A 142 12.70 -39.81 65.06
C SER A 142 13.30 -38.95 63.93
N LEU A 143 12.52 -38.71 62.86
CA LEU A 143 12.93 -37.95 61.68
C LEU A 143 12.61 -36.44 61.80
N LEU A 144 11.61 -36.07 62.60
CA LEU A 144 11.21 -34.69 62.89
C LEU A 144 12.37 -33.83 63.45
N PRO A 145 13.16 -34.26 64.46
CA PRO A 145 14.30 -33.47 64.94
C PRO A 145 15.39 -33.26 63.89
N GLN A 146 15.46 -34.11 62.85
CA GLN A 146 16.38 -33.93 61.72
C GLN A 146 15.79 -33.03 60.62
N CYS A 147 14.48 -33.07 60.42
CA CYS A 147 13.78 -32.21 59.45
C CYS A 147 13.61 -30.77 59.95
N ALA A 148 13.36 -30.58 61.25
CA ALA A 148 13.15 -29.27 61.87
C ALA A 148 14.28 -28.24 61.58
N PRO A 149 15.58 -28.57 61.74
CA PRO A 149 16.65 -27.63 61.39
C PRO A 149 16.68 -27.32 59.89
N LEU A 150 16.44 -28.30 59.02
CA LEU A 150 16.41 -28.11 57.57
C LEU A 150 15.27 -27.19 57.13
N VAL A 151 14.06 -27.42 57.65
CA VAL A 151 12.90 -26.58 57.38
C VAL A 151 13.12 -25.16 57.93
N SER A 152 13.65 -25.04 59.16
CA SER A 152 13.94 -23.72 59.74
C SER A 152 14.99 -22.95 58.95
N ALA A 153 16.05 -23.62 58.46
CA ALA A 153 17.09 -23.01 57.64
C ALA A 153 16.53 -22.57 56.28
N ASN A 154 15.67 -23.38 55.66
CA ASN A 154 15.02 -23.03 54.39
C ASN A 154 14.03 -21.86 54.56
N LEU A 155 13.23 -21.87 55.63
CA LEU A 155 12.33 -20.77 55.95
C LEU A 155 13.11 -19.47 56.23
N GLN A 156 14.22 -19.54 56.96
CA GLN A 156 15.08 -18.37 57.19
C GLN A 156 15.75 -17.89 55.90
N ALA A 157 16.25 -18.79 55.05
CA ALA A 157 16.84 -18.44 53.76
C ALA A 157 15.81 -17.77 52.82
N SER A 158 14.59 -18.30 52.77
CA SER A 158 13.50 -17.74 51.97
C SER A 158 13.05 -16.37 52.49
N ALA A 159 12.92 -16.20 53.82
CA ALA A 159 12.60 -14.92 54.45
C ALA A 159 13.70 -13.87 54.19
N LEU A 160 14.97 -14.27 54.22
CA LEU A 160 16.09 -13.39 53.87
C LEU A 160 16.07 -13.00 52.39
N GLY A 161 15.76 -13.94 51.52
CA GLY A 161 15.54 -13.69 50.10
C GLY A 161 14.46 -12.63 49.88
N LEU A 162 13.30 -12.81 50.52
CA LEU A 162 12.19 -11.85 50.45
C LEU A 162 12.57 -10.48 51.03
N SER A 163 13.31 -10.43 52.14
CA SER A 163 13.78 -9.16 52.72
C SER A 163 14.76 -8.42 51.83
N ARG A 164 15.60 -9.14 51.07
CA ARG A 164 16.53 -8.55 50.12
C ARG A 164 15.80 -7.97 48.91
N VAL A 165 14.75 -8.64 48.43
CA VAL A 165 13.89 -8.14 47.34
C VAL A 165 13.11 -6.90 47.79
N ALA A 166 12.57 -6.90 49.01
CA ALA A 166 11.84 -5.77 49.55
C ALA A 166 12.76 -4.56 49.88
N HIS A 167 14.03 -4.81 50.24
CA HIS A 167 14.98 -3.78 50.66
C HIS A 167 16.34 -3.92 49.93
N PRO A 168 16.38 -3.66 48.61
CA PRO A 168 17.57 -3.92 47.79
C PRO A 168 18.79 -3.06 48.18
N GLY A 169 18.58 -1.92 48.85
CA GLY A 169 19.64 -1.02 49.31
C GLY A 169 20.17 -1.30 50.72
N THR A 170 19.64 -2.30 51.44
CA THR A 170 20.07 -2.58 52.81
C THR A 170 21.23 -3.57 52.86
N ASN A 171 22.20 -3.29 53.74
CA ASN A 171 23.34 -4.16 53.95
C ASN A 171 22.89 -5.56 54.39
N PRO A 172 23.50 -6.64 53.88
CA PRO A 172 23.06 -8.02 54.11
C PRO A 172 23.04 -8.40 55.59
N SER A 173 23.93 -7.81 56.40
CA SER A 173 24.06 -8.02 57.84
C SER A 173 22.84 -7.54 58.64
N TYR A 174 22.04 -6.62 58.10
CA TYR A 174 20.88 -6.04 58.79
C TYR A 174 19.53 -6.57 58.25
N LEU A 175 19.54 -7.44 57.24
CA LEU A 175 18.33 -8.00 56.63
C LEU A 175 17.46 -8.77 57.62
N HIS A 176 18.08 -9.47 58.56
CA HIS A 176 17.39 -10.24 59.60
C HIS A 176 16.45 -9.39 60.47
N ARG A 177 16.77 -8.10 60.69
CA ARG A 177 15.92 -7.19 61.48
C ARG A 177 14.63 -6.82 60.75
N ASN A 178 14.63 -6.90 59.42
CA ASN A 178 13.49 -6.54 58.58
C ASN A 178 12.51 -7.70 58.38
N ILE A 179 12.86 -8.92 58.78
CA ILE A 179 12.01 -10.12 58.62
C ILE A 179 10.65 -9.93 59.31
N ALA A 180 10.63 -9.36 60.52
CA ALA A 180 9.39 -9.11 61.26
C ALA A 180 8.47 -8.09 60.58
N ASN A 181 9.03 -7.16 59.79
CA ASN A 181 8.28 -6.11 59.09
C ASN A 181 7.82 -6.54 57.69
N LEU A 182 8.23 -7.71 57.19
CA LEU A 182 7.88 -8.21 55.86
C LEU A 182 6.36 -8.26 55.59
N PRO A 183 5.51 -8.73 56.51
CA PRO A 183 4.07 -8.80 56.22
C PRO A 183 3.46 -7.40 56.01
N ALA A 184 3.90 -6.42 56.81
CA ALA A 184 3.44 -5.04 56.70
C ALA A 184 3.93 -4.38 55.40
N THR A 185 5.19 -4.62 55.00
CA THR A 185 5.71 -4.08 53.74
C THR A 185 4.99 -4.71 52.54
N VAL A 186 4.77 -6.03 52.54
CA VAL A 186 4.03 -6.72 51.47
C VAL A 186 2.61 -6.18 51.35
N ALA A 187 1.87 -6.02 52.46
CA ALA A 187 0.53 -5.44 52.43
C ALA A 187 0.54 -3.99 51.90
N SER A 188 1.54 -3.18 52.28
CA SER A 188 1.69 -1.82 51.76
C SER A 188 2.01 -1.79 50.26
N LEU A 189 2.81 -2.73 49.76
CA LEU A 189 3.15 -2.85 48.35
C LEU A 189 1.94 -3.32 47.54
N GLN A 190 1.17 -4.29 48.04
CA GLN A 190 -0.06 -4.74 47.41
C GLN A 190 -1.07 -3.59 47.29
N THR A 191 -1.32 -2.87 48.39
CA THR A 191 -2.24 -1.72 48.36
C THR A 191 -1.73 -0.57 47.47
N SER A 192 -0.43 -0.32 47.42
CA SER A 192 0.18 0.66 46.49
C SER A 192 0.01 0.24 45.03
N LEU A 193 0.24 -1.04 44.74
CA LEU A 193 0.11 -1.61 43.40
C LEU A 193 -1.34 -1.55 42.92
N ASP A 194 -2.30 -1.88 43.78
CA ASP A 194 -3.72 -1.80 43.44
C ASP A 194 -4.18 -0.34 43.21
N LYS A 195 -3.68 0.61 44.02
CA LYS A 195 -3.90 2.05 43.79
C LYS A 195 -3.32 2.47 42.44
N GLN A 196 -2.06 2.14 42.15
CA GLN A 196 -1.39 2.49 40.88
C GLN A 196 -2.11 1.87 39.67
N LYS A 197 -2.57 0.62 39.76
CA LYS A 197 -3.41 0.00 38.72
C LYS A 197 -4.70 0.79 38.50
N SER A 198 -5.38 1.18 39.57
CA SER A 198 -6.62 1.94 39.48
C SER A 198 -6.41 3.33 38.88
N ASP A 199 -5.32 4.00 39.25
CA ASP A 199 -5.00 5.34 38.75
C ASP A 199 -4.55 5.32 37.29
N LEU A 200 -3.78 4.30 36.90
CA LEU A 200 -3.43 4.06 35.51
C LEU A 200 -4.68 3.77 34.65
N ALA A 201 -5.62 2.97 35.16
CA ALA A 201 -6.88 2.72 34.46
C ALA A 201 -7.69 4.02 34.26
N LYS A 202 -7.79 4.87 35.30
CA LYS A 202 -8.45 6.18 35.20
C LYS A 202 -7.74 7.09 34.19
N ALA A 203 -6.41 7.17 34.23
CA ALA A 203 -5.63 7.97 33.30
C ALA A 203 -5.80 7.50 31.85
N ARG A 204 -5.87 6.19 31.61
CA ARG A 204 -6.17 5.63 30.28
C ARG A 204 -7.56 6.03 29.79
N LEU A 205 -8.58 5.94 30.65
CA LEU A 205 -9.94 6.36 30.29
C LEU A 205 -10.02 7.86 29.99
N ALA A 206 -9.35 8.70 30.80
CA ALA A 206 -9.28 10.14 30.56
C ALA A 206 -8.58 10.47 29.23
N ALA A 207 -7.45 9.83 28.94
CA ALA A 207 -6.74 10.01 27.67
C ALA A 207 -7.59 9.56 26.47
N GLN A 208 -8.34 8.46 26.59
CA GLN A 208 -9.28 8.02 25.55
C GLN A 208 -10.38 9.04 25.31
N ALA A 209 -10.98 9.59 26.38
CA ALA A 209 -12.01 10.63 26.26
C ALA A 209 -11.47 11.89 25.56
N GLU A 210 -10.26 12.33 25.90
CA GLU A 210 -9.62 13.48 25.23
C GLU A 210 -9.35 13.22 23.74
N VAL A 211 -8.89 12.01 23.39
CA VAL A 211 -8.69 11.65 21.98
C VAL A 211 -10.01 11.66 21.22
N VAL A 212 -11.10 11.15 21.79
CA VAL A 212 -12.44 11.21 21.18
C VAL A 212 -12.86 12.66 20.97
N ASN A 213 -12.71 13.53 21.98
CA ASN A 213 -13.04 14.96 21.88
C ASN A 213 -12.24 15.66 20.77
N ILE A 214 -10.95 15.35 20.63
CA ILE A 214 -10.10 15.91 19.56
C ILE A 214 -10.57 15.44 18.19
N LEU A 215 -10.90 14.14 18.05
CA LEU A 215 -11.42 13.60 16.80
C LEU A 215 -12.75 14.25 16.41
N GLU A 216 -13.67 14.42 17.36
CA GLU A 216 -14.94 15.12 17.14
C GLU A 216 -14.72 16.55 16.67
N ARG A 217 -13.88 17.33 17.35
CA ARG A 217 -13.52 18.70 16.94
C ARG A 217 -12.90 18.74 15.55
N ARG A 218 -12.04 17.78 15.21
CA ARG A 218 -11.44 17.67 13.87
C ARG A 218 -12.49 17.35 12.81
N THR A 219 -13.43 16.45 13.09
CA THR A 219 -14.52 16.15 12.14
C THR A 219 -15.41 17.37 11.93
N GLN A 220 -15.73 18.12 12.99
CA GLN A 220 -16.50 19.36 12.89
C GLN A 220 -15.76 20.39 12.02
N ALA A 221 -14.46 20.61 12.25
CA ALA A 221 -13.66 21.52 11.43
C ALA A 221 -13.62 21.10 9.95
N LEU A 222 -13.46 19.80 9.67
CA LEU A 222 -13.48 19.28 8.29
C LEU A 222 -14.86 19.48 7.64
N THR A 223 -15.95 19.19 8.34
CA THR A 223 -17.31 19.41 7.79
C THR A 223 -17.57 20.89 7.50
N GLN A 224 -17.09 21.81 8.34
CA GLN A 224 -17.20 23.25 8.10
C GLN A 224 -16.36 23.67 6.89
N LEU A 225 -15.16 23.13 6.74
CA LEU A 225 -14.30 23.39 5.59
C LEU A 225 -14.97 22.90 4.29
N VAL A 226 -15.49 21.68 4.27
CA VAL A 226 -16.22 21.12 3.12
C VAL A 226 -17.42 22.01 2.77
N ARG A 227 -18.24 22.39 3.76
CA ARG A 227 -19.37 23.31 3.52
C ARG A 227 -18.92 24.66 2.98
N ALA A 228 -17.79 25.20 3.44
CA ALA A 228 -17.25 26.46 2.93
C ALA A 228 -16.74 26.31 1.48
N LEU A 229 -16.14 25.16 1.14
CA LEU A 229 -15.74 24.86 -0.24
C LEU A 229 -16.96 24.65 -1.14
N GLU A 230 -17.99 23.95 -0.68
CA GLU A 230 -19.26 23.78 -1.40
C GLU A 230 -19.97 25.13 -1.58
N ALA A 231 -19.95 26.01 -0.59
CA ALA A 231 -20.53 27.34 -0.71
C ALA A 231 -19.79 28.20 -1.76
N LYS A 232 -18.46 28.11 -1.81
CA LYS A 232 -17.64 28.88 -2.77
C LYS A 232 -17.66 28.31 -4.18
N HIS A 233 -17.50 27.00 -4.31
CA HIS A 233 -17.29 26.34 -5.59
C HIS A 233 -18.54 25.63 -6.10
N GLY A 234 -19.49 25.27 -5.24
CA GLY A 234 -20.70 24.55 -5.64
C GLY A 234 -21.62 25.38 -6.52
N ALA A 235 -21.79 26.69 -6.24
CA ALA A 235 -22.56 27.57 -7.11
C ALA A 235 -21.91 27.75 -8.48
N VAL A 236 -20.58 27.94 -8.53
CA VAL A 236 -19.82 28.10 -9.78
C VAL A 236 -19.88 26.82 -10.61
N ALA A 237 -19.65 25.66 -10.00
CA ALA A 237 -19.73 24.36 -10.67
C ALA A 237 -21.12 24.11 -11.26
N ARG A 238 -22.19 24.28 -10.47
CA ARG A 238 -23.57 24.14 -10.98
C ARG A 238 -23.90 25.14 -12.08
N SER A 239 -23.44 26.40 -11.96
CA SER A 239 -23.67 27.40 -13.00
C SER A 239 -22.96 27.08 -14.31
N ALA A 240 -21.75 26.50 -14.24
CA ALA A 240 -21.00 26.05 -15.41
C ALA A 240 -21.62 24.80 -16.05
N GLU A 241 -22.16 23.88 -15.25
CA GLU A 241 -22.93 22.74 -15.75
C GLU A 241 -24.22 23.18 -16.45
N HIS A 242 -24.98 24.11 -15.85
CA HIS A 242 -26.17 24.66 -16.48
C HIS A 242 -25.85 25.43 -17.76
N SER A 243 -24.81 26.26 -17.78
CA SER A 243 -24.42 26.99 -18.99
C SER A 243 -23.91 26.06 -20.10
N ALA A 244 -23.17 25.01 -19.75
CA ALA A 244 -22.77 23.99 -20.72
C ALA A 244 -23.99 23.23 -21.29
N ALA A 245 -24.98 22.90 -20.45
CA ALA A 245 -26.22 22.27 -20.90
C ALA A 245 -27.06 23.19 -21.80
N GLU A 246 -27.16 24.48 -21.47
CA GLU A 246 -27.83 25.48 -22.30
C GLU A 246 -27.15 25.64 -23.66
N LEU A 247 -25.82 25.74 -23.69
CA LEU A 247 -25.05 25.84 -24.94
C LEU A 247 -25.18 24.57 -25.79
N ALA A 248 -25.18 23.39 -25.18
CA ALA A 248 -25.40 22.13 -25.89
C ALA A 248 -26.80 22.08 -26.53
N LEU A 249 -27.83 22.52 -25.81
CA LEU A 249 -29.19 22.58 -26.34
C LEU A 249 -29.31 23.62 -27.46
N GLN A 250 -28.69 24.78 -27.32
CA GLN A 250 -28.63 25.80 -28.38
C GLN A 250 -27.91 25.27 -29.63
N ALA A 251 -26.81 24.52 -29.47
CA ALA A 251 -26.11 23.90 -30.59
C ALA A 251 -26.98 22.86 -31.30
N GLN A 252 -27.75 22.05 -30.56
CA GLN A 252 -28.70 21.09 -31.15
C GLN A 252 -29.82 21.78 -31.93
N ILE A 253 -30.36 22.89 -31.40
CA ILE A 253 -31.36 23.71 -32.12
C ILE A 253 -30.75 24.28 -33.39
N ALA A 254 -29.54 24.85 -33.33
CA ALA A 254 -28.86 25.41 -34.49
C ALA A 254 -28.56 24.34 -35.55
N GLU A 255 -28.16 23.13 -35.14
CA GLU A 255 -27.98 22.00 -36.05
C GLU A 255 -29.30 21.60 -36.72
N ALA A 256 -30.39 21.53 -35.96
CA ALA A 256 -31.72 21.24 -36.49
C ALA A 256 -32.17 22.33 -37.48
N GLU A 257 -31.99 23.61 -37.15
CA GLU A 257 -32.31 24.74 -38.04
C GLU A 257 -31.44 24.74 -39.31
N ALA A 258 -30.15 24.45 -39.18
CA ALA A 258 -29.26 24.28 -40.32
C ALA A 258 -29.70 23.12 -41.22
N SER A 259 -30.11 21.99 -40.63
CA SER A 259 -30.64 20.85 -41.40
C SER A 259 -31.93 21.21 -42.14
N LEU A 260 -32.85 21.93 -41.48
CA LEU A 260 -34.12 22.38 -42.08
C LEU A 260 -33.88 23.39 -43.21
N SER A 261 -32.98 24.36 -43.01
CA SER A 261 -32.63 25.33 -44.05
C SER A 261 -31.99 24.65 -45.26
N LEU A 262 -31.11 23.67 -45.05
CA LEU A 262 -30.55 22.85 -46.11
C LEU A 262 -31.65 22.08 -46.87
N HIS A 263 -32.61 21.46 -46.17
CA HIS A 263 -33.73 20.79 -46.82
C HIS A 263 -34.61 21.74 -47.63
N ARG A 264 -34.85 22.97 -47.14
CA ARG A 264 -35.57 24.02 -47.89
C ARG A 264 -34.84 24.39 -49.16
N VAL A 265 -33.55 24.72 -49.06
CA VAL A 265 -32.72 25.07 -50.23
C VAL A 265 -32.66 23.91 -51.24
N ARG A 266 -32.53 22.66 -50.77
CA ARG A 266 -32.58 21.48 -51.66
C ARG A 266 -33.93 21.36 -52.36
N LYS A 267 -35.04 21.61 -51.68
CA LYS A 267 -36.37 21.58 -52.29
C LYS A 267 -36.53 22.68 -53.34
N ASP A 268 -35.97 23.86 -53.11
CA ASP A 268 -36.01 24.99 -54.05
C ASP A 268 -35.14 24.72 -55.28
N ILE A 269 -33.93 24.18 -55.11
CA ILE A 269 -33.01 23.84 -56.21
C ILE A 269 -33.53 22.64 -57.01
N TYR A 270 -33.97 21.58 -56.32
CA TYR A 270 -34.54 20.38 -56.93
C TYR A 270 -36.06 20.46 -56.94
N SER A 271 -36.58 21.49 -57.62
CA SER A 271 -38.01 21.57 -57.88
C SER A 271 -38.48 20.36 -58.69
N THR A 272 -39.75 20.00 -58.56
CA THR A 272 -40.32 18.85 -59.28
C THR A 272 -40.19 19.01 -60.79
N GLU A 273 -40.24 20.24 -61.29
CA GLU A 273 -40.00 20.60 -62.68
C GLU A 273 -38.55 20.32 -63.08
N VAL A 274 -37.56 20.77 -62.31
CA VAL A 274 -36.14 20.50 -62.57
C VAL A 274 -35.85 19.00 -62.53
N CYS A 275 -36.39 18.27 -61.55
CA CYS A 275 -36.26 16.81 -61.51
C CYS A 275 -36.92 16.13 -62.73
N SER A 276 -38.07 16.61 -63.19
CA SER A 276 -38.73 16.09 -64.39
C SER A 276 -37.93 16.38 -65.65
N ALA A 277 -37.34 17.59 -65.76
CA ALA A 277 -36.48 18.00 -66.85
C ALA A 277 -35.19 17.18 -66.89
N LEU A 278 -34.55 16.96 -65.74
CA LEU A 278 -33.36 16.10 -65.63
C LEU A 278 -33.67 14.65 -66.01
N ARG A 279 -34.83 14.10 -65.61
CA ARG A 279 -35.28 12.76 -66.04
C ARG A 279 -35.51 12.70 -67.54
N ASN A 280 -36.15 13.72 -68.12
CA ASN A 280 -36.41 13.80 -69.55
C ASN A 280 -35.10 13.95 -70.35
N TYR A 281 -34.16 14.75 -69.86
CA TYR A 281 -32.83 14.88 -70.43
C TYR A 281 -32.06 13.56 -70.34
N GLY A 282 -32.15 12.84 -69.22
CA GLY A 282 -31.58 11.50 -69.07
C GLY A 282 -32.15 10.50 -70.07
N ARG A 283 -33.47 10.48 -70.28
CA ARG A 283 -34.12 9.66 -71.33
C ARG A 283 -33.66 10.08 -72.73
N HIS A 284 -33.60 11.38 -73.01
CA HIS A 284 -33.12 11.88 -74.28
C HIS A 284 -31.66 11.48 -74.56
N LEU A 285 -30.79 11.51 -73.54
CA LEU A 285 -29.40 11.05 -73.66
C LEU A 285 -29.32 9.54 -73.92
N GLN A 286 -30.19 8.73 -73.29
CA GLN A 286 -30.29 7.30 -73.57
C GLN A 286 -30.76 7.04 -75.00
N ASP A 287 -31.80 7.73 -75.45
CA ASP A 287 -32.28 7.63 -76.83
C ASP A 287 -31.23 8.09 -77.83
N ALA A 288 -30.54 9.21 -77.56
CA ALA A 288 -29.47 9.71 -78.41
C ALA A 288 -28.32 8.71 -78.49
N ARG A 289 -27.97 8.07 -77.36
CA ARG A 289 -26.98 6.99 -77.34
C ARG A 289 -27.43 5.80 -78.19
N LEU A 290 -28.68 5.34 -78.03
CA LEU A 290 -29.22 4.25 -78.85
C LEU A 290 -29.21 4.59 -80.35
N ARG A 291 -29.62 5.81 -80.72
CA ARG A 291 -29.56 6.29 -82.11
C ARG A 291 -28.13 6.33 -82.65
N LEU A 292 -27.16 6.75 -81.85
CA LEU A 292 -25.75 6.73 -82.25
C LEU A 292 -25.23 5.29 -82.39
N GLU A 293 -25.62 4.39 -81.49
CA GLU A 293 -25.27 2.97 -81.60
C GLU A 293 -25.90 2.32 -82.85
N GLU A 294 -27.15 2.63 -83.17
CA GLU A 294 -27.82 2.21 -84.40
C GLU A 294 -27.18 2.81 -85.64
N ALA A 295 -26.87 4.11 -85.66
CA ALA A 295 -26.17 4.77 -86.76
C ALA A 295 -24.76 4.20 -86.95
N LEU A 296 -24.06 3.85 -85.86
CA LEU A 296 -22.78 3.15 -85.96
C LEU A 296 -22.97 1.75 -86.55
N ARG A 297 -24.02 1.02 -86.19
CA ARG A 297 -24.33 -0.28 -86.78
C ARG A 297 -24.65 -0.15 -88.27
N THR A 298 -25.50 0.80 -88.68
CA THR A 298 -25.83 1.00 -90.10
C THR A 298 -24.61 1.41 -90.89
N ARG A 299 -23.80 2.37 -90.41
CA ARG A 299 -22.54 2.75 -91.08
C ARG A 299 -21.55 1.60 -91.14
N LYS A 300 -21.47 0.75 -90.12
CA LYS A 300 -20.66 -0.49 -90.17
C LYS A 300 -21.18 -1.47 -91.22
N MET A 301 -22.50 -1.61 -91.37
CA MET A 301 -23.10 -2.45 -92.42
C MET A 301 -22.86 -1.88 -93.81
N GLU A 302 -23.01 -0.55 -94.01
CA GLU A 302 -22.66 0.10 -95.27
C GLU A 302 -21.18 -0.12 -95.62
N LEU A 303 -20.27 0.09 -94.67
CA LEU A 303 -18.83 -0.20 -94.86
C LEU A 303 -18.59 -1.68 -95.20
N ALA A 304 -19.31 -2.59 -94.54
CA ALA A 304 -19.27 -4.02 -94.83
C ALA A 304 -19.76 -4.36 -96.25
N GLU A 305 -20.79 -3.69 -96.77
CA GLU A 305 -21.25 -3.83 -98.16
C GLU A 305 -20.18 -3.38 -99.17
N TYR A 306 -19.40 -2.33 -98.84
CA TYR A 306 -18.23 -1.91 -99.61
C TYR A 306 -17.00 -2.83 -99.44
N GLY A 307 -17.12 -3.93 -98.68
CA GLY A 307 -16.07 -4.90 -98.41
C GLY A 307 -15.07 -4.46 -97.33
N VAL A 308 -15.29 -3.32 -96.68
CA VAL A 308 -14.42 -2.77 -95.63
C VAL A 308 -14.72 -3.46 -94.31
N GLY A 309 -13.77 -4.25 -93.80
CA GLY A 309 -13.87 -4.88 -92.48
C GLY A 309 -14.65 -6.19 -92.41
N VAL A 310 -14.99 -6.80 -93.55
CA VAL A 310 -15.57 -8.16 -93.63
C VAL A 310 -14.51 -9.11 -94.16
N GLU A 311 -14.10 -10.08 -93.34
CA GLU A 311 -13.13 -11.11 -93.73
C GLU A 311 -13.63 -11.90 -94.96
N GLY A 312 -12.84 -11.91 -96.03
CA GLY A 312 -13.16 -12.56 -97.30
C GLY A 312 -13.66 -11.66 -98.43
N GLN A 313 -13.94 -10.36 -98.20
CA GLN A 313 -14.35 -9.40 -99.25
C GLN A 313 -13.31 -8.30 -99.54
N GLU A 314 -12.05 -8.48 -99.14
CA GLU A 314 -10.95 -7.52 -99.37
C GLU A 314 -10.75 -7.14 -100.86
N GLY A 315 -11.09 -8.04 -101.79
CA GLY A 315 -11.00 -7.78 -103.22
C GLY A 315 -11.96 -6.67 -103.68
N LYS A 316 -13.17 -6.63 -103.12
CA LYS A 316 -14.15 -5.56 -103.42
C LYS A 316 -13.71 -4.23 -102.82
N GLU A 317 -13.16 -4.25 -101.61
CA GLU A 317 -12.60 -3.05 -100.98
C GLU A 317 -11.43 -2.46 -101.80
N ARG A 318 -10.49 -3.30 -102.25
CA ARG A 318 -9.37 -2.86 -103.11
C ARG A 318 -9.88 -2.30 -104.43
N PHE A 319 -10.81 -2.98 -105.09
CA PHE A 319 -11.44 -2.49 -106.32
C PHE A 319 -12.16 -1.14 -106.11
N MET A 320 -12.95 -0.98 -105.04
CA MET A 320 -13.65 0.28 -104.76
C MET A 320 -12.68 1.41 -104.40
N ARG A 321 -11.58 1.12 -103.71
CA ARG A 321 -10.50 2.10 -103.44
C ARG A 321 -9.78 2.52 -104.72
N GLU A 322 -9.50 1.58 -105.62
CA GLU A 322 -8.92 1.87 -106.93
C GLU A 322 -9.90 2.67 -107.81
N ALA A 323 -11.17 2.27 -107.88
CA ALA A 323 -12.22 2.99 -108.58
C ALA A 323 -12.39 4.43 -108.04
N ALA A 324 -12.32 4.64 -106.73
CA ALA A 324 -12.35 5.98 -106.13
C ALA A 324 -11.11 6.81 -106.47
N LYS A 325 -9.91 6.20 -106.53
CA LYS A 325 -8.69 6.88 -107.00
C LYS A 325 -8.82 7.30 -108.46
N THR A 326 -9.26 6.39 -109.33
CA THR A 326 -9.44 6.69 -110.76
C THR A 326 -10.53 7.73 -110.98
N TYR A 327 -11.64 7.70 -110.23
CA TYR A 327 -12.68 8.73 -110.33
C TYR A 327 -12.15 10.10 -109.90
N ARG A 328 -11.35 10.16 -108.83
CA ARG A 328 -10.70 11.40 -108.37
C ARG A 328 -9.68 11.93 -109.38
N GLU A 329 -8.92 11.05 -110.03
CA GLU A 329 -8.02 11.41 -111.11
C GLU A 329 -8.78 11.91 -112.35
N MET A 330 -9.87 11.24 -112.73
CA MET A 330 -10.74 11.70 -113.82
C MET A 330 -11.43 13.03 -113.51
N SER A 331 -11.91 13.26 -112.27
CA SER A 331 -12.47 14.56 -111.88
C SER A 331 -11.43 15.67 -111.95
N ARG A 332 -10.18 15.41 -111.52
CA ARG A 332 -9.09 16.38 -111.69
C ARG A 332 -8.79 16.65 -113.17
N GLN A 333 -8.76 15.61 -114.00
CA GLN A 333 -8.59 15.78 -115.44
C GLN A 333 -9.75 16.55 -116.08
N MET A 334 -10.99 16.35 -115.62
CA MET A 334 -12.15 17.12 -116.06
C MET A 334 -12.05 18.58 -115.63
N GLU A 335 -11.64 18.86 -114.39
CA GLU A 335 -11.35 20.22 -113.90
C GLU A 335 -10.20 20.88 -114.71
N ASP A 336 -9.15 20.13 -115.04
CA ASP A 336 -8.03 20.58 -115.87
C ASP A 336 -8.48 20.85 -117.33
N ILE A 337 -9.31 19.97 -117.92
CA ILE A 337 -9.88 20.13 -119.27
C ILE A 337 -10.86 21.31 -119.31
N GLU A 338 -11.71 21.49 -118.29
CA GLU A 338 -12.57 22.67 -118.16
C GLU A 338 -11.71 23.94 -118.09
N GLY A 339 -10.64 23.92 -117.28
CA GLY A 339 -9.66 25.00 -117.21
C GLY A 339 -8.95 25.28 -118.55
N ASP A 340 -8.61 24.25 -119.32
CA ASP A 340 -7.94 24.40 -120.62
C ASP A 340 -8.91 24.82 -121.76
N LEU A 341 -10.18 24.40 -121.71
CA LEU A 341 -11.25 24.91 -122.58
C LEU A 341 -11.54 26.39 -122.32
N GLU A 342 -11.50 26.82 -121.05
CA GLU A 342 -11.61 28.24 -120.68
C GLU A 342 -10.42 29.06 -121.19
N ARG A 343 -9.21 28.47 -121.27
CA ARG A 343 -8.00 29.11 -121.81
C ARG A 343 -8.00 29.23 -123.34
N LEU A 344 -8.56 28.26 -124.07
CA LEU A 344 -8.68 28.29 -125.54
C LEU A 344 -9.78 29.24 -126.08
N ARG A 345 -10.57 29.84 -125.18
CA ARG A 345 -11.64 30.81 -125.51
C ARG A 345 -11.21 32.29 -125.41
N LYS A 346 -9.93 32.58 -125.16
CA LYS A 346 -9.33 33.94 -125.16
C LYS A 346 -8.26 34.07 -126.22
#